data_AF-A0A118JZ84-F1
#
_entry.id   AF-A0A118JZ84-F1
#
_cell.length_a   1.000
_cell.length_b   1.000
_cell.length_c   1.000
_cell.angle_alpha   90.00
_cell.angle_beta   90.00
_cell.angle_gamma   90.00
#
_symmetry.space_group_name_H-M   'P 1'
#
loop_
_entity.id
_entity.type
_entity.pdbx_description
1 polymer ?
#
loop_
_entity_poly.entity_id
_entity_poly.type
_entity_poly.pdbx_seq_one_letter_code
_entity_poly.pdbx_strand_id
1 'polypeptide(L)'
;MTQNAELESFLSAGGKVFDIGGKQDRSIPQSSDRAIPSSNIDLHYAHCSRNLEKCKICDDMVPRKHAEEHYSSTHAPVSCSLCNEMMEREILAVHKGEKCPKRIVTCEYCEFPLPAIDLFEHQEVCGNRTELCHICNRYIRLRERVAHDVTCNGVPNNTAEIPRAMREDEREHPARRPPPPPPQDISTRRLIFTIAITGIAILIGYYISRENQTSVN
;
A
#
# COMPACT_ATOMS: atom_id res chain seq x y z
N MET A 1 51.61 -19.11 3.15
CA MET A 1 50.54 -20.07 2.81
C MET A 1 49.33 -19.71 3.66
N THR A 2 48.66 -18.60 3.30
CA THR A 2 47.27 -18.55 2.73
C THR A 2 46.19 -18.86 3.77
N GLN A 3 45.60 -17.82 4.41
CA GLN A 3 44.19 -17.33 4.30
C GLN A 3 43.16 -18.24 5.02
N ASN A 4 42.09 -17.84 5.72
CA ASN A 4 41.41 -16.62 6.19
C ASN A 4 40.31 -17.12 7.19
N ALA A 5 40.05 -16.45 8.32
CA ALA A 5 38.79 -15.81 8.76
C ALA A 5 37.45 -16.61 8.69
N GLU A 6 36.80 -16.68 9.87
CA GLU A 6 35.36 -16.73 10.27
C GLU A 6 34.25 -17.07 9.24
N LEU A 7 33.30 -17.95 9.62
CA LEU A 7 31.84 -17.76 9.43
C LEU A 7 30.98 -18.89 10.06
N GLU A 8 29.88 -18.46 10.67
CA GLU A 8 28.78 -19.18 11.33
C GLU A 8 27.92 -20.08 10.43
N SER A 9 27.21 -21.01 11.08
CA SER A 9 25.90 -21.61 10.73
C SER A 9 25.76 -22.48 9.46
N PHE A 10 25.11 -23.64 9.58
CA PHE A 10 23.97 -24.13 8.77
C PHE A 10 23.71 -25.63 9.03
N LEU A 11 22.42 -25.96 9.11
CA LEU A 11 21.79 -27.27 9.33
C LEU A 11 22.41 -28.43 8.51
N SER A 12 22.42 -29.65 9.07
CA SER A 12 21.73 -30.80 8.47
C SER A 12 21.91 -32.10 9.28
N ALA A 13 20.80 -32.83 9.40
CA ALA A 13 20.73 -34.29 9.40
C ALA A 13 21.56 -35.09 10.42
N GLY A 14 20.91 -35.49 11.52
CA GLY A 14 21.23 -36.71 12.25
C GLY A 14 19.91 -37.34 12.70
N GLY A 15 19.35 -38.35 12.04
CA GLY A 15 20.06 -39.54 11.56
C GLY A 15 20.48 -40.36 12.78
N LYS A 16 19.56 -41.13 13.37
CA LYS A 16 19.91 -42.20 14.31
C LYS A 16 19.30 -43.52 13.87
N VAL A 17 20.19 -44.50 13.86
CA VAL A 17 20.21 -45.76 13.13
C VAL A 17 19.57 -46.88 13.97
N PHE A 18 18.82 -47.74 13.26
CA PHE A 18 18.50 -49.18 13.44
C PHE A 18 18.33 -49.79 14.85
N ASP A 19 17.22 -50.53 15.04
CA ASP A 19 17.32 -52.00 15.16
C ASP A 19 16.01 -52.76 14.83
N ILE A 20 16.19 -54.05 14.56
CA ILE A 20 15.43 -55.00 13.74
C ILE A 20 14.06 -55.45 14.29
N GLY A 21 13.04 -55.49 13.42
CA GLY A 21 11.80 -56.25 13.65
C GLY A 21 10.68 -55.86 12.70
N GLY A 22 10.50 -56.60 11.61
CA GLY A 22 9.51 -56.30 10.58
C GLY A 22 8.07 -56.26 11.08
N LYS A 23 7.40 -55.11 10.89
CA LYS A 23 5.95 -55.00 10.70
C LYS A 23 5.58 -53.58 10.29
N GLN A 24 5.12 -53.45 9.05
CA GLN A 24 4.25 -52.42 8.47
C GLN A 24 4.46 -50.99 9.01
N ASP A 25 5.08 -50.15 8.19
CA ASP A 25 5.15 -48.69 8.36
C ASP A 25 3.74 -48.09 8.45
N ARG A 26 3.19 -48.04 9.66
CA ARG A 26 2.04 -47.18 10.00
C ARG A 26 2.63 -45.97 10.69
N SER A 27 2.99 -44.96 9.92
CA SER A 27 3.32 -43.63 10.44
C SER A 27 2.08 -43.08 11.15
N ILE A 28 2.10 -43.08 12.48
CA ILE A 28 1.00 -42.59 13.30
C ILE A 28 1.03 -41.07 13.26
N PRO A 29 -0.10 -40.41 12.97
CA PRO A 29 -0.13 -38.96 12.97
C PRO A 29 0.07 -38.46 14.40
N GLN A 30 1.26 -37.91 14.68
CA GLN A 30 1.64 -37.44 16.00
C GLN A 30 1.03 -36.05 16.24
N SER A 31 -0.27 -36.00 16.54
CA SER A 31 -0.93 -34.80 17.06
C SER A 31 -1.10 -34.84 18.59
N SER A 32 -0.48 -35.82 19.24
CA SER A 32 -0.49 -35.99 20.68
C SER A 32 0.94 -35.79 21.16
N ASP A 33 1.21 -34.74 21.93
CA ASP A 33 2.51 -34.52 22.61
C ASP A 33 2.81 -35.58 23.70
N ARG A 34 2.14 -36.73 23.64
CA ARG A 34 2.19 -37.78 24.64
C ARG A 34 2.66 -39.07 24.01
N ALA A 35 3.77 -39.61 24.51
CA ALA A 35 4.23 -40.94 24.16
C ALA A 35 3.13 -41.98 24.43
N ILE A 36 2.87 -42.83 23.45
CA ILE A 36 1.77 -43.79 23.48
C ILE A 36 2.37 -45.18 23.77
N PRO A 37 1.97 -45.84 24.87
CA PRO A 37 2.39 -47.20 25.14
C PRO A 37 2.05 -48.13 23.98
N SER A 38 2.99 -49.00 23.60
CA SER A 38 2.86 -49.92 22.46
C SER A 38 1.62 -50.84 22.55
N SER A 39 1.18 -51.17 23.76
CA SER A 39 -0.01 -51.99 24.01
C SER A 39 -1.33 -51.35 23.57
N ASN A 40 -1.38 -50.01 23.46
CA ASN A 40 -2.62 -49.26 23.23
C ASN A 40 -2.64 -48.57 21.85
N ILE A 41 -1.69 -48.93 20.99
CA ILE A 41 -1.44 -48.22 19.74
C ILE A 41 -2.57 -48.38 18.71
N ASP A 42 -3.21 -49.55 18.68
CA ASP A 42 -4.34 -49.81 17.78
C ASP A 42 -5.59 -49.02 18.18
N LEU A 43 -5.85 -48.91 19.49
CA LEU A 43 -6.94 -48.09 20.01
C LEU A 43 -6.69 -46.60 19.73
N HIS A 44 -5.45 -46.15 19.93
CA HIS A 44 -5.07 -44.79 19.56
C HIS A 44 -5.22 -44.54 18.06
N TYR A 45 -4.77 -45.46 17.21
CA TYR A 45 -4.90 -45.32 15.75
C TYR A 45 -6.38 -45.21 15.34
N ALA A 46 -7.26 -46.04 15.88
CA ALA A 46 -8.70 -45.96 15.62
C ALA A 46 -9.32 -44.63 16.10
N HIS A 47 -8.86 -44.09 17.22
CA HIS A 47 -9.30 -42.79 17.73
C HIS A 47 -8.77 -41.63 16.87
N CYS A 48 -7.47 -41.65 16.55
CA CYS A 48 -6.77 -40.64 15.77
C CYS A 48 -7.32 -40.55 14.34
N SER A 49 -7.40 -41.68 13.64
CA SER A 49 -7.90 -41.73 12.25
C SER A 49 -9.34 -41.23 12.07
N ARG A 50 -10.20 -41.40 13.09
CA ARG A 50 -11.59 -40.93 13.06
C ARG A 50 -11.75 -39.46 13.42
N ASN A 51 -10.91 -38.94 14.31
CA ASN A 51 -11.12 -37.62 14.92
C ASN A 51 -10.17 -36.54 14.40
N LEU A 52 -9.04 -36.93 13.82
CA LEU A 52 -8.02 -36.02 13.30
C LEU A 52 -7.97 -36.11 11.78
N GLU A 53 -7.59 -35.02 11.14
CA GLU A 53 -7.26 -34.96 9.73
C GLU A 53 -6.04 -34.09 9.49
N LYS A 54 -5.33 -34.37 8.40
CA LYS A 54 -4.16 -33.59 8.00
C LYS A 54 -4.63 -32.32 7.28
N CYS A 55 -4.18 -31.15 7.74
CA CYS A 55 -4.38 -29.89 7.04
C CYS A 55 -3.70 -29.96 5.67
N LYS A 56 -4.37 -29.47 4.62
CA LYS A 56 -3.85 -29.51 3.25
C LYS A 56 -2.82 -28.40 2.96
N ILE A 57 -2.66 -27.44 3.87
CA ILE A 57 -1.85 -26.23 3.69
C ILE A 57 -0.56 -26.33 4.51
N CYS A 58 -0.65 -26.55 5.82
CA CYS A 58 0.51 -26.69 6.70
C CYS A 58 0.88 -28.13 7.06
N ASP A 59 0.12 -29.12 6.57
CA ASP A 59 0.33 -30.54 6.88
C ASP A 59 0.15 -30.96 8.36
N ASP A 60 -0.30 -30.05 9.23
CA ASP A 60 -0.56 -30.33 10.64
C ASP A 60 -1.77 -31.25 10.84
N MET A 61 -1.74 -32.05 11.91
CA MET A 61 -2.85 -32.91 12.29
C MET A 61 -3.85 -32.16 13.19
N VAL A 62 -5.02 -31.87 12.66
CA VAL A 62 -6.04 -31.03 13.31
C VAL A 62 -7.29 -31.87 13.63
N PRO A 63 -7.93 -31.70 14.79
CA PRO A 63 -9.24 -32.29 15.05
C PRO A 63 -10.26 -31.86 14.00
N ARG A 64 -10.95 -32.82 13.39
CA ARG A 64 -11.98 -32.57 12.36
C ARG A 64 -13.02 -31.54 12.81
N LYS A 65 -13.37 -31.53 14.10
CA LYS A 65 -14.32 -30.57 14.70
C LYS A 65 -13.81 -29.12 14.69
N HIS A 66 -12.49 -28.91 14.69
CA HIS A 66 -11.83 -27.60 14.71
C HIS A 66 -11.10 -27.29 13.39
N ALA A 67 -11.28 -28.11 12.34
CA ALA A 67 -10.60 -27.90 11.07
C ALA A 67 -10.95 -26.55 10.42
N GLU A 68 -12.22 -26.15 10.51
CA GLU A 68 -12.69 -24.87 9.99
C GLU A 68 -12.13 -23.67 10.79
N GLU A 69 -12.06 -23.80 12.11
CA GLU A 69 -11.49 -22.78 12.99
C GLU A 69 -9.98 -22.64 12.75
N HIS A 70 -9.27 -23.76 12.58
CA HIS A 70 -7.86 -23.78 12.21
C HIS A 70 -7.63 -23.07 10.87
N TYR A 71 -8.45 -23.37 9.85
CA TYR A 71 -8.37 -22.67 8.56
C TYR A 71 -8.61 -21.17 8.73
N SER A 72 -9.69 -20.78 9.41
CA SER A 72 -10.05 -19.37 9.60
C SER A 72 -9.02 -18.54 10.37
N SER A 73 -8.36 -19.14 11.36
CA SER A 73 -7.35 -18.47 12.18
C SER A 73 -5.97 -18.46 11.52
N THR A 74 -5.61 -19.53 10.83
CA THR A 74 -4.23 -19.78 10.36
C THR A 74 -4.04 -19.45 8.89
N HIS A 75 -4.98 -19.85 8.03
CA HIS A 75 -4.81 -19.86 6.57
C HIS A 75 -5.76 -18.94 5.82
N ALA A 76 -6.88 -18.54 6.42
CA ALA A 76 -7.83 -17.69 5.74
C ALA A 76 -7.18 -16.36 5.33
N PRO A 77 -7.42 -15.91 4.07
CA PRO A 77 -6.93 -14.62 3.62
C PRO A 77 -7.43 -13.49 4.51
N VAL A 78 -6.57 -12.51 4.73
CA VAL A 78 -6.84 -11.32 5.54
C VAL A 78 -6.93 -10.10 4.64
N SER A 79 -7.77 -9.14 5.02
CA SER A 79 -7.88 -7.88 4.28
C SER A 79 -6.77 -6.90 4.68
N CYS A 80 -6.25 -6.17 3.70
CA CYS A 80 -5.39 -5.04 3.96
C CYS A 80 -6.21 -3.86 4.49
N SER A 81 -5.82 -3.31 5.64
CA SER A 81 -6.50 -2.16 6.27
C SER A 81 -6.44 -0.85 5.49
N LEU A 82 -5.57 -0.76 4.47
CA LEU A 82 -5.37 0.45 3.67
C LEU A 82 -6.13 0.42 2.34
N CYS A 83 -6.20 -0.73 1.68
CA CYS A 83 -6.82 -0.89 0.36
C CYS A 83 -7.99 -1.89 0.31
N ASN A 84 -8.28 -2.59 1.41
CA ASN A 84 -9.30 -3.63 1.55
C ASN A 84 -9.16 -4.84 0.61
N GLU A 85 -8.01 -5.01 -0.03
CA GLU A 85 -7.70 -6.20 -0.83
C GLU A 85 -7.45 -7.41 0.07
N MET A 86 -7.91 -8.60 -0.34
CA MET A 86 -7.73 -9.86 0.40
C MET A 86 -6.43 -10.53 -0.03
N MET A 87 -5.64 -11.00 0.93
CA MET A 87 -4.34 -11.61 0.66
C MET A 87 -3.93 -12.61 1.75
N GLU A 88 -2.95 -13.46 1.47
CA GLU A 88 -2.37 -14.37 2.46
C GLU A 88 -1.73 -13.60 3.62
N ARG A 89 -1.75 -14.19 4.81
CA ARG A 89 -1.26 -13.54 6.03
C ARG A 89 0.24 -13.25 5.95
N GLU A 90 0.99 -14.15 5.34
CA GLU A 90 2.44 -14.10 5.15
C GLU A 90 2.84 -12.92 4.25
N ILE A 91 2.03 -12.60 3.23
CA ILE A 91 2.32 -11.51 2.29
C ILE A 91 1.79 -10.16 2.75
N LEU A 92 0.90 -10.12 3.74
CA LEU A 92 0.28 -8.87 4.23
C LEU A 92 1.31 -7.83 4.68
N ALA A 93 2.40 -8.26 5.34
CA ALA A 93 3.45 -7.36 5.80
C ALA A 93 4.17 -6.67 4.62
N VAL A 94 4.58 -7.47 3.64
CA VAL A 94 5.24 -6.98 2.41
C VAL A 94 4.28 -6.10 1.61
N HIS A 95 3.01 -6.48 1.51
CA HIS A 95 2.00 -5.66 0.85
C HIS A 95 1.90 -4.29 1.51
N LYS A 96 1.71 -4.21 2.83
CA LYS A 96 1.57 -2.92 3.54
C LYS A 96 2.80 -2.03 3.39
N GLY A 97 4.00 -2.61 3.40
CA GLY A 97 5.26 -1.88 3.31
C GLY A 97 5.60 -1.40 1.90
N GLU A 98 5.39 -2.24 0.88
CA GLU A 98 6.00 -2.02 -0.43
C GLU A 98 4.98 -1.98 -1.57
N LYS A 99 3.97 -2.84 -1.56
CA LYS A 99 3.09 -3.04 -2.71
C LYS A 99 1.76 -2.30 -2.62
N CYS A 100 1.33 -1.91 -1.43
CA CYS A 100 0.02 -1.31 -1.22
C CYS A 100 -0.05 0.04 -1.95
N PRO A 101 -1.05 0.25 -2.83
CA PRO A 101 -1.21 1.51 -3.56
C PRO A 101 -1.59 2.68 -2.63
N LYS A 102 -2.19 2.37 -1.47
CA LYS A 102 -2.62 3.34 -0.45
C LYS A 102 -1.60 3.53 0.67
N ARG A 103 -0.40 2.91 0.59
CA ARG A 103 0.68 3.22 1.54
C ARG A 103 1.11 4.68 1.40
N ILE A 104 1.52 5.29 2.50
CA ILE A 104 2.01 6.66 2.50
C ILE A 104 3.49 6.68 2.14
N VAL A 105 3.85 7.49 1.16
CA VAL A 105 5.20 7.75 0.69
C VAL A 105 5.38 9.26 0.56
N THR A 106 6.57 9.76 0.85
CA THR A 106 6.89 11.19 0.74
C THR A 106 7.40 11.56 -0.64
N CYS A 107 6.96 12.71 -1.15
CA CYS A 107 7.54 13.28 -2.37
C CYS A 107 9.02 13.63 -2.17
N GLU A 108 9.89 13.18 -3.06
CA GLU A 108 11.34 13.46 -3.01
C GLU A 108 11.70 14.95 -3.20
N TYR A 109 10.78 15.75 -3.74
CA TYR A 109 11.03 17.17 -4.05
C TYR A 109 10.50 18.14 -2.99
N CYS A 110 9.37 17.83 -2.36
CA CYS A 110 8.73 18.71 -1.38
C CYS A 110 8.39 18.03 -0.05
N GLU A 111 8.80 16.77 0.13
CA GLU A 111 8.62 15.98 1.36
C GLU A 111 7.16 15.75 1.77
N PHE A 112 6.20 16.13 0.91
CA PHE A 112 4.79 16.01 1.20
C PHE A 112 4.35 14.52 1.21
N PRO A 113 3.69 14.03 2.28
CA PRO A 113 3.23 12.66 2.38
C PRO A 113 1.98 12.42 1.54
N LEU A 114 2.02 11.42 0.67
CA LEU A 114 0.94 11.07 -0.25
C LEU A 114 0.74 9.55 -0.34
N PRO A 115 -0.46 9.08 -0.72
CA PRO A 115 -0.64 7.71 -1.16
C PRO A 115 0.29 7.38 -2.35
N ALA A 116 0.89 6.20 -2.36
CA ALA A 116 1.80 5.79 -3.44
C ALA A 116 1.19 5.84 -4.84
N ILE A 117 -0.13 5.61 -4.95
CA ILE A 117 -0.88 5.73 -6.22
C ILE A 117 -0.86 7.16 -6.79
N ASP A 118 -0.82 8.18 -5.94
CA ASP A 118 -0.89 9.59 -6.35
C ASP A 118 0.52 10.21 -6.49
N LEU A 119 1.55 9.52 -6.03
CA LEU A 119 2.92 10.04 -5.94
C LEU A 119 3.51 10.42 -7.30
N PHE A 120 3.32 9.57 -8.32
CA PHE A 120 3.89 9.78 -9.64
C PHE A 120 3.31 11.04 -10.32
N GLU A 121 1.99 11.17 -10.35
CA GLU A 121 1.33 12.36 -10.90
C GLU A 121 1.74 13.63 -10.16
N HIS A 122 1.85 13.54 -8.83
CA HIS A 122 2.34 14.64 -8.03
C HIS A 122 3.79 15.00 -8.37
N GLN A 123 4.70 14.03 -8.51
CA GLN A 123 6.11 14.27 -8.80
C GLN A 123 6.33 14.92 -10.17
N GLU A 124 5.53 14.58 -11.18
CA GLU A 124 5.57 15.20 -12.51
C GLU A 124 5.29 16.71 -12.45
N VAL A 125 4.34 17.13 -11.61
CA VAL A 125 4.03 18.57 -11.43
C VAL A 125 5.00 19.22 -10.44
N CYS A 126 5.24 18.58 -9.31
CA CYS A 126 6.07 19.10 -8.23
C CYS A 126 7.52 19.30 -8.67
N GLY A 127 8.11 18.32 -9.37
CA GLY A 127 9.49 18.38 -9.83
C GLY A 127 9.77 19.48 -10.86
N ASN A 128 8.74 19.95 -11.57
CA ASN A 128 8.80 21.06 -12.51
C ASN A 128 8.69 22.45 -11.84
N ARG A 129 8.29 22.52 -10.57
CA ARG A 129 8.32 23.78 -9.81
C ARG A 129 9.76 24.26 -9.69
N THR A 130 9.95 25.57 -9.79
CA THR A 130 11.26 26.20 -9.64
C THR A 130 11.38 26.91 -8.30
N GLU A 131 12.58 26.87 -7.74
CA GLU A 131 12.97 27.66 -6.57
C GLU A 131 14.20 28.51 -6.89
N LEU A 132 14.32 29.64 -6.20
CA LEU A 132 15.45 30.54 -6.38
C LEU A 132 16.66 30.00 -5.61
N CYS A 133 17.76 29.73 -6.30
CA CYS A 133 19.03 29.45 -5.65
C CYS A 133 19.60 30.73 -5.04
N HIS A 134 19.87 30.72 -3.73
CA HIS A 134 20.40 31.89 -3.02
C HIS A 134 21.88 32.18 -3.32
N ILE A 135 22.61 31.25 -3.93
CA ILE A 135 24.03 31.40 -4.23
C ILE A 135 24.23 32.08 -5.59
N CYS A 136 23.49 31.65 -6.62
CA CYS A 136 23.63 32.18 -7.98
C CYS A 136 22.38 32.94 -8.49
N ASN A 137 21.36 33.16 -7.66
CA ASN A 137 20.11 33.85 -7.99
C ASN A 137 19.42 33.34 -9.28
N ARG A 138 19.56 32.05 -9.59
CA ARG A 138 18.84 31.41 -10.71
C ARG A 138 17.63 30.66 -10.19
N TYR A 139 16.56 30.65 -10.99
CA TYR A 139 15.44 29.74 -10.78
C TYR A 139 15.80 28.36 -11.32
N ILE A 140 15.64 27.35 -10.47
CA ILE A 140 16.10 25.99 -10.73
C ILE A 140 14.97 25.05 -10.41
N ARG A 141 14.71 24.08 -11.28
CA ARG A 141 13.66 23.09 -11.05
C ARG A 141 14.02 22.22 -9.85
N LEU A 142 13.03 21.85 -9.05
CA LEU A 142 13.25 21.00 -7.88
C LEU A 142 13.94 19.68 -8.25
N ARG A 143 13.57 19.07 -9.39
CA ARG A 143 14.24 17.85 -9.88
C ARG A 143 15.71 18.02 -10.25
N GLU A 144 16.13 19.24 -10.56
CA GLU A 144 17.50 19.58 -10.96
C GLU A 144 18.32 20.14 -9.78
N ARG A 145 17.69 20.37 -8.62
CA ARG A 145 18.31 21.05 -7.48
C ARG A 145 19.57 20.34 -6.98
N VAL A 146 19.51 19.03 -6.78
CA VAL A 146 20.67 18.25 -6.30
C VAL A 146 21.84 18.35 -7.27
N ALA A 147 21.59 18.24 -8.57
CA ALA A 147 22.63 18.38 -9.59
C ALA A 147 23.19 19.82 -9.64
N HIS A 148 22.34 20.82 -9.43
CA HIS A 148 22.76 22.20 -9.34
C HIS A 148 23.63 22.48 -8.12
N ASP A 149 23.26 21.98 -6.94
CA ASP A 149 23.97 22.26 -5.69
C ASP A 149 25.44 21.84 -5.78
N VAL A 150 25.73 20.74 -6.50
CA VAL A 150 27.10 20.25 -6.75
C VAL A 150 27.86 21.11 -7.76
N THR A 151 27.17 21.79 -8.69
CA THR A 151 27.76 22.55 -9.80
C THR A 151 27.54 24.06 -9.68
N CYS A 152 27.07 24.53 -8.53
CA CYS A 152 26.71 25.93 -8.35
C CYS A 152 27.97 26.78 -8.24
N ASN A 153 28.29 27.50 -9.32
CA ASN A 153 29.47 28.37 -9.36
C ASN A 153 29.25 29.75 -8.72
N GLY A 154 28.08 30.02 -8.10
CA GLY A 154 27.75 31.33 -7.50
C GLY A 154 27.67 32.51 -8.48
N VAL A 155 27.96 32.30 -9.77
CA VAL A 155 27.86 33.34 -10.79
C VAL A 155 26.39 33.59 -11.13
N PRO A 156 25.83 34.78 -10.85
CA PRO A 156 24.50 35.14 -11.32
C PRO A 156 24.52 35.21 -12.84
N ASN A 157 23.56 34.54 -13.47
CA ASN A 157 23.45 34.64 -14.92
C ASN A 157 22.75 35.95 -15.24
N ASN A 158 23.53 36.98 -15.59
CA ASN A 158 23.03 38.30 -15.98
C ASN A 158 22.27 38.30 -17.32
N THR A 159 22.03 37.13 -17.92
CA THR A 159 20.87 36.93 -18.80
C THR A 159 19.60 36.98 -17.94
N ALA A 160 19.32 38.14 -17.36
CA ALA A 160 17.96 38.56 -17.20
C ALA A 160 17.32 38.34 -18.57
N GLU A 161 16.36 37.42 -18.63
CA GLU A 161 15.43 37.40 -19.74
C GLU A 161 14.95 38.83 -19.90
N ILE A 162 15.36 39.48 -21.00
CA ILE A 162 14.88 40.82 -21.35
C ILE A 162 13.37 40.78 -21.12
N PRO A 163 12.81 41.62 -20.24
CA PRO A 163 11.37 41.64 -20.02
C PRO A 163 10.68 41.66 -21.38
N ARG A 164 9.73 40.75 -21.60
CA ARG A 164 9.02 40.62 -22.88
C ARG A 164 8.38 41.94 -23.39
N ALA A 165 8.37 42.98 -22.57
CA ALA A 165 7.96 44.35 -22.87
C ALA A 165 8.71 45.05 -24.02
N MET A 166 9.89 44.59 -24.46
CA MET A 166 10.64 45.25 -25.56
C MET A 166 10.55 44.56 -26.93
N ARG A 167 9.54 43.70 -27.17
CA ARG A 167 9.29 43.09 -28.50
C ARG A 167 8.00 43.57 -29.16
N GLU A 168 7.50 44.75 -28.82
CA GLU A 168 6.22 45.26 -29.36
C GLU A 168 6.35 46.20 -30.56
N ASP A 169 7.54 46.49 -31.09
CA ASP A 169 7.69 47.54 -32.13
C ASP A 169 8.05 47.04 -33.55
N GLU A 170 7.87 45.74 -33.87
CA GLU A 170 8.11 45.28 -35.25
C GLU A 170 7.12 44.20 -35.72
N ARG A 171 5.82 44.51 -35.66
CA ARG A 171 4.77 43.87 -36.46
C ARG A 171 3.68 44.85 -36.86
N GLU A 172 4.01 45.78 -37.76
CA GLU A 172 3.00 46.26 -38.69
C GLU A 172 2.69 45.13 -39.66
N HIS A 173 1.59 44.39 -39.45
CA HIS A 173 0.75 43.70 -40.45
C HIS A 173 -0.49 43.11 -39.72
N PRO A 174 -1.74 43.45 -40.11
CA PRO A 174 -2.92 43.13 -39.33
C PRO A 174 -3.43 41.71 -39.64
N ALA A 175 -2.92 40.71 -38.92
CA ALA A 175 -3.53 39.38 -38.87
C ALA A 175 -4.52 39.32 -37.70
N ARG A 176 -5.79 39.01 -38.01
CA ARG A 176 -6.91 38.93 -37.07
C ARG A 176 -6.59 37.97 -35.93
N ARG A 177 -6.69 38.44 -34.67
CA ARG A 177 -6.62 37.59 -33.49
C ARG A 177 -7.83 36.64 -33.46
N PRO A 178 -7.68 35.36 -33.09
CA PRO A 178 -8.82 34.53 -32.70
C PRO A 178 -9.46 35.11 -31.43
N PRO A 179 -10.79 35.00 -31.26
CA PRO A 179 -11.46 35.47 -30.03
C PRO A 179 -10.98 34.67 -28.81
N PRO A 180 -10.98 35.28 -27.61
CA PRO A 180 -10.65 34.58 -26.37
C PRO A 180 -11.65 33.44 -26.12
N PRO A 181 -11.21 32.32 -25.49
CA PRO A 181 -12.13 31.27 -25.07
C PRO A 181 -13.14 31.84 -24.04
N PRO A 182 -14.40 31.37 -24.05
CA PRO A 182 -15.41 31.85 -23.12
C PRO A 182 -14.98 31.57 -21.66
N PRO A 183 -15.33 32.45 -20.71
CA PRO A 183 -15.00 32.26 -19.31
C PRO A 183 -15.59 30.94 -18.83
N GLN A 184 -14.73 30.07 -18.30
CA GLN A 184 -15.16 28.82 -17.69
C GLN A 184 -15.85 29.16 -16.37
N ASP A 185 -17.15 28.95 -16.35
CA ASP A 185 -18.07 29.35 -15.30
C ASP A 185 -17.89 28.45 -14.05
N ILE A 186 -16.84 28.74 -13.28
CA ILE A 186 -16.58 28.16 -11.96
C ILE A 186 -17.64 28.63 -10.94
N SER A 187 -18.36 29.71 -11.26
CA SER A 187 -19.38 30.33 -10.41
C SER A 187 -20.68 29.53 -10.39
N THR A 188 -21.19 29.07 -11.54
CA THR A 188 -22.42 28.26 -11.58
C THR A 188 -22.26 26.91 -10.90
N ARG A 189 -21.11 26.24 -10.98
CA ARG A 189 -20.91 24.97 -10.26
C ARG A 189 -20.97 25.17 -8.74
N ARG A 190 -20.28 26.18 -8.19
CA ARG A 190 -20.36 26.50 -6.76
C ARG A 190 -21.76 26.93 -6.33
N LEU A 191 -22.45 27.72 -7.16
CA LEU A 191 -23.82 28.17 -6.89
C LEU A 191 -24.82 26.99 -6.89
N ILE A 192 -24.72 26.07 -7.86
CA ILE A 192 -25.56 24.85 -7.92
C ILE A 192 -25.29 23.96 -6.70
N PHE A 193 -24.03 23.76 -6.31
CA PHE A 193 -23.71 23.00 -5.09
C PHE A 193 -24.30 23.65 -3.84
N THR A 194 -24.25 24.98 -3.71
CA THR A 194 -24.84 25.67 -2.55
C THR A 194 -26.37 25.60 -2.52
N ILE A 195 -27.04 25.69 -3.68
CA ILE A 195 -28.52 25.59 -3.76
C ILE A 195 -28.99 24.16 -3.47
N ALA A 196 -28.24 23.14 -3.93
CA ALA A 196 -28.56 21.75 -3.65
C ALA A 196 -28.42 21.41 -2.15
N ILE A 197 -27.37 21.92 -1.48
CA ILE A 197 -27.14 21.67 -0.06
C ILE A 197 -28.23 22.31 0.82
N THR A 198 -28.63 23.55 0.52
CA THR A 198 -29.69 24.22 1.28
C THR A 198 -31.07 23.60 1.03
N GLY A 199 -31.35 23.15 -0.19
CA GLY A 199 -32.60 22.45 -0.52
C GLY A 199 -32.74 21.10 0.21
N ILE A 200 -31.65 20.31 0.28
CA ILE A 200 -31.64 19.02 0.98
C ILE A 200 -31.85 19.21 2.48
N ALA A 201 -31.22 20.22 3.10
CA ALA A 201 -31.39 20.50 4.53
C ALA A 201 -32.85 20.85 4.90
N ILE A 202 -33.56 21.59 4.05
CA ILE A 202 -34.97 21.96 4.27
C ILE A 202 -35.89 20.73 4.12
N LEU A 203 -35.64 19.86 3.14
CA LEU A 203 -36.42 18.63 2.95
C LEU A 203 -36.23 17.64 4.10
N ILE A 204 -35.00 17.48 4.58
CA ILE A 204 -34.70 16.64 5.75
C ILE A 204 -35.38 17.22 7.00
N GLY A 205 -35.29 18.54 7.22
CA GLY A 205 -35.97 19.21 8.33
C GLY A 205 -37.50 19.05 8.28
N TYR A 206 -38.10 19.15 7.10
CA TYR A 206 -39.54 18.93 6.91
C TYR A 206 -39.94 17.47 7.18
N TYR A 207 -39.14 16.50 6.72
CA TYR A 207 -39.41 15.08 6.95
C TYR A 207 -39.35 14.72 8.45
N ILE A 208 -38.32 15.19 9.16
CA ILE A 208 -38.17 14.98 10.60
C ILE A 208 -39.32 15.65 11.38
N SER A 209 -39.72 16.86 10.98
CA SER A 209 -40.85 17.55 11.61
C SER A 209 -42.17 16.82 11.39
N ARG A 210 -42.34 16.14 10.26
CA ARG A 210 -43.56 15.38 9.93
C ARG A 210 -43.61 14.06 10.69
N GLU A 211 -42.48 13.39 10.86
CA GLU A 211 -42.35 12.17 11.68
C GLU A 211 -42.60 12.45 13.17
N ASN A 212 -42.18 13.62 13.65
CA ASN A 212 -42.49 14.10 15.01
C ASN A 212 -43.99 14.42 15.22
N GLN A 213 -44.77 14.69 14.18
CA GLN A 213 -46.22 14.90 14.29
C GLN A 213 -47.04 13.61 14.25
N THR A 214 -46.49 12.53 13.67
CA THR A 214 -47.13 11.21 13.65
C THR A 214 -46.93 10.39 14.94
N SER A 215 -46.04 10.81 15.84
CA SER A 215 -45.79 10.17 17.13
C SER A 215 -46.55 10.79 18.32
N VAL A 216 -47.38 11.83 18.06
CA VAL A 216 -48.16 12.56 19.08
C VAL A 216 -49.68 12.46 18.83
N ASN A 217 -50.14 11.58 17.93
CA ASN A 217 -51.55 11.21 17.78
C ASN A 217 -51.78 9.73 18.09
#